data_AF-A0A7Z9F1G7-F1
#
_entry.id   AF-A0A7Z9F1G7-F1
#
_cell.length_a   1.000
_cell.length_b   1.000
_cell.length_c   1.000
_cell.angle_alpha   90.00
_cell.angle_beta   90.00
_cell.angle_gamma   90.00
#
_symmetry.space_group_name_H-M   'P 1'
#
loop_
_entity.id
_entity.type
_entity.pdbx_description
1 polymer ?
#
loop_
_entity_poly.entity_id
_entity_poly.type
_entity_poly.pdbx_seq_one_letter_code
_entity_poly.pdbx_strand_id
1 'polypeptide(L)'
;MITKFDSLFAGHVDMENVGYGGVAVNDRYFPNEHLVTAYDKAQNIAQLMDRLGFDTFWMAEHHFQPEGYECIPNILMMAVHLAHVTENIKIGCGFNIAPMWHPLRLAEDFATADILTQGRTVFGVGRG
;
A
#
# COMPACT_ATOMS: atom_id res chain seq x y z
N MET A 1 -10.00 -5.43 -26.37
CA MET A 1 -9.55 -4.07 -25.99
C MET A 1 -9.35 -4.07 -24.48
N ILE A 2 -8.21 -3.62 -23.98
CA ILE A 2 -7.93 -3.56 -22.53
C ILE A 2 -8.62 -2.32 -21.96
N THR A 3 -9.44 -2.47 -20.92
CA THR A 3 -10.26 -1.39 -20.34
C THR A 3 -10.01 -1.18 -18.85
N LYS A 4 -9.17 -2.00 -18.21
CA LYS A 4 -8.83 -1.92 -16.80
C LYS A 4 -7.32 -1.82 -16.65
N PHE A 5 -6.89 -0.82 -15.90
CA PHE A 5 -5.49 -0.55 -15.61
C PHE A 5 -5.33 -0.46 -14.11
N ASP A 6 -4.32 -1.17 -13.62
CA ASP A 6 -3.97 -1.27 -12.22
C ASP A 6 -2.58 -0.67 -11.99
N SER A 7 -2.29 -0.30 -10.75
CA SER A 7 -0.94 0.06 -10.33
C SER A 7 -0.58 -0.62 -9.01
N LEU A 8 0.70 -0.81 -8.77
CA LEU A 8 1.26 -1.31 -7.52
C LEU A 8 2.21 -0.27 -6.92
N PHE A 9 2.04 0.01 -5.64
CA PHE A 9 2.89 0.89 -4.86
C PHE A 9 3.25 0.23 -3.53
N ALA A 10 4.52 -0.14 -3.35
CA ALA A 10 4.96 -0.84 -2.16
C ALA A 10 5.12 0.06 -0.91
N GLY A 11 4.83 1.36 -0.99
CA GLY A 11 4.96 2.27 0.17
C GLY A 11 6.27 3.05 0.21
N HIS A 12 6.90 3.36 -0.92
CA HIS A 12 8.21 4.02 -0.92
C HIS A 12 8.11 5.53 -0.63
N VAL A 13 9.09 6.06 0.11
CA VAL A 13 9.30 7.51 0.26
C VAL A 13 9.93 8.11 -1.00
N ASP A 14 10.06 9.44 -1.03
CA ASP A 14 10.97 10.09 -1.97
C ASP A 14 12.41 9.86 -1.52
N MET A 15 13.24 9.41 -2.45
CA MET A 15 14.61 8.99 -2.18
C MET A 15 15.59 9.73 -3.08
N GLU A 16 16.68 10.17 -2.48
CA GLU A 16 17.80 10.77 -3.19
C GLU A 16 18.94 9.75 -3.38
N ASN A 17 19.86 10.05 -4.29
CA ASN A 17 21.06 9.24 -4.53
C ASN A 17 20.75 7.74 -4.75
N VAL A 18 19.78 7.44 -5.61
CA VAL A 18 19.35 6.09 -6.00
C VAL A 18 20.04 5.63 -7.29
N GLY A 19 19.98 4.33 -7.58
CA GLY A 19 20.57 3.73 -8.79
C GLY A 19 21.97 3.14 -8.56
N TYR A 20 22.63 2.71 -9.63
CA TYR A 20 23.87 1.91 -9.56
C TYR A 20 25.04 2.62 -8.84
N GLY A 21 25.12 3.95 -8.94
CA GLY A 21 26.12 4.77 -8.22
C GLY A 21 25.63 5.35 -6.90
N GLY A 22 24.42 4.98 -6.47
CA GLY A 22 23.77 5.52 -5.28
C GLY A 22 24.27 4.90 -3.97
N VAL A 23 23.68 5.35 -2.85
CA VAL A 23 23.87 4.66 -1.56
C VAL A 23 23.27 3.27 -1.67
N ALA A 24 24.06 2.25 -1.34
CA ALA A 24 23.60 0.86 -1.30
C ALA A 24 22.44 0.72 -0.33
N VAL A 25 21.47 -0.14 -0.65
CA VAL A 25 20.23 -0.32 0.12
C VAL A 25 20.51 -0.59 1.60
N ASN A 26 21.46 -1.47 1.89
CA ASN A 26 21.81 -1.85 3.28
C ASN A 26 22.50 -0.73 4.07
N ASP A 27 23.03 0.29 3.39
CA ASP A 27 23.69 1.44 4.01
C ASP A 27 22.76 2.66 4.08
N ARG A 28 21.54 2.54 3.54
CA ARG A 28 20.56 3.61 3.49
C ARG A 28 19.72 3.61 4.76
N TYR A 29 19.54 4.80 5.32
CA TYR A 29 18.73 5.00 6.51
C TYR A 29 18.03 6.34 6.45
N PHE A 30 16.73 6.35 6.72
CA PHE A 30 15.94 7.57 6.88
C PHE A 30 15.36 7.68 8.29
N PRO A 31 15.22 8.91 8.83
CA PRO A 31 14.52 9.12 10.10
C PRO A 31 13.04 8.80 9.96
N ASN A 32 12.38 8.43 11.07
CA ASN A 32 10.95 8.11 11.08
C ASN A 32 10.08 9.23 10.50
N GLU A 33 10.44 10.49 10.76
CA GLU A 33 9.77 11.68 10.21
C GLU A 33 9.74 11.68 8.67
N HIS A 34 10.74 11.11 8.03
CA HIS A 34 10.78 10.94 6.57
C HIS A 34 10.02 9.69 6.14
N LEU A 35 10.17 8.57 6.85
CA LEU A 35 9.48 7.31 6.54
C LEU A 35 7.94 7.46 6.55
N VAL A 36 7.39 8.27 7.47
CA VAL A 36 5.94 8.52 7.55
C VAL A 36 5.39 9.30 6.33
N THR A 37 6.24 9.93 5.53
CA THR A 37 5.77 10.63 4.30
C THR A 37 5.17 9.68 3.26
N ALA A 38 5.45 8.38 3.37
CA ALA A 38 4.85 7.35 2.51
C ALA A 38 3.32 7.32 2.58
N TYR A 39 2.72 7.68 3.72
CA TYR A 39 1.27 7.69 3.91
C TYR A 39 0.58 8.79 3.09
N ASP A 40 1.06 10.04 3.21
CA ASP A 40 0.54 11.16 2.43
C ASP A 40 0.76 10.93 0.93
N LYS A 41 1.91 10.34 0.58
CA LYS A 41 2.22 9.98 -0.80
C LYS A 41 1.25 8.93 -1.36
N ALA A 42 0.97 7.85 -0.63
CA ALA A 42 -0.02 6.86 -1.02
C ALA A 42 -1.41 7.49 -1.21
N GLN A 43 -1.83 8.40 -0.32
CA GLN A 43 -3.09 9.11 -0.47
C GLN A 43 -3.14 9.96 -1.74
N ASN A 44 -2.09 10.74 -2.01
CA ASN A 44 -1.99 11.57 -3.21
C ASN A 44 -2.04 10.73 -4.49
N ILE A 45 -1.35 9.58 -4.50
CA ILE A 45 -1.38 8.63 -5.61
C ILE A 45 -2.77 8.04 -5.80
N ALA A 46 -3.41 7.54 -4.73
CA ALA A 46 -4.74 6.95 -4.79
C ALA A 46 -5.79 7.94 -5.33
N GLN A 47 -5.78 9.18 -4.85
CA GLN A 47 -6.67 10.24 -5.33
C GLN A 47 -6.42 10.61 -6.78
N LEU A 48 -5.16 10.64 -7.22
CA LEU A 48 -4.84 10.90 -8.62
C LEU A 48 -5.32 9.74 -9.51
N MET A 49 -5.05 8.50 -9.13
CA MET A 49 -5.46 7.31 -9.86
C MET A 49 -6.99 7.20 -9.97
N ASP A 50 -7.70 7.51 -8.90
CA ASP A 50 -9.16 7.55 -8.87
C ASP A 50 -9.72 8.55 -9.90
N ARG A 51 -9.18 9.78 -9.94
CA ARG A 51 -9.55 10.79 -10.94
C ARG A 51 -9.21 10.39 -12.37
N LEU A 52 -8.18 9.56 -12.56
CA LEU A 52 -7.75 9.07 -13.87
C LEU A 52 -8.49 7.80 -14.32
N GLY A 53 -9.35 7.22 -13.47
CA GLY A 53 -10.16 6.05 -13.80
C GLY A 53 -9.40 4.72 -13.79
N PHE A 54 -8.37 4.58 -12.95
CA PHE A 54 -7.74 3.28 -12.69
C PHE A 54 -8.72 2.33 -11.98
N ASP A 55 -8.58 1.02 -12.21
CA ASP A 55 -9.46 0.02 -11.58
C ASP A 55 -9.02 -0.27 -10.15
N THR A 56 -7.72 -0.56 -9.95
CA THR A 56 -7.19 -0.92 -8.63
C THR A 56 -5.83 -0.27 -8.33
N PHE A 57 -5.68 0.26 -7.11
CA PHE A 57 -4.41 0.67 -6.51
C PHE A 57 -3.95 -0.36 -5.49
N TRP A 58 -2.92 -1.13 -5.83
CA TRP A 58 -2.36 -2.18 -4.99
C TRP A 58 -1.25 -1.64 -4.07
N MET A 59 -1.23 -2.09 -2.83
CA MET A 59 -0.16 -1.84 -1.85
C MET A 59 0.39 -3.13 -1.29
N ALA A 60 1.68 -3.14 -0.90
CA ALA A 60 2.35 -4.32 -0.34
C ALA A 60 2.68 -4.15 1.15
N GLU A 61 2.53 -5.23 1.93
CA GLU A 61 2.83 -5.26 3.36
C GLU A 61 4.32 -5.55 3.58
N HIS A 62 5.03 -4.60 4.18
CA HIS A 62 6.46 -4.74 4.51
C HIS A 62 6.76 -4.17 5.89
N HIS A 63 7.74 -4.77 6.57
CA HIS A 63 8.06 -4.46 7.96
C HIS A 63 9.53 -4.10 8.09
N PHE A 64 9.82 -3.13 8.97
CA PHE A 64 11.19 -2.76 9.36
C PHE A 64 12.08 -2.33 8.19
N GLN A 65 11.60 -1.39 7.37
CA GLN A 65 12.27 -0.90 6.16
C GLN A 65 12.87 0.52 6.35
N PRO A 66 13.98 0.69 7.11
CA PRO A 66 14.61 2.00 7.33
C PRO A 66 15.16 2.64 6.05
N GLU A 67 15.37 1.86 5.00
CA GLU A 67 15.89 2.26 3.70
C GLU A 67 14.85 2.99 2.83
N GLY A 68 13.56 2.95 3.20
CA GLY A 68 12.53 3.79 2.60
C GLY A 68 11.79 3.21 1.39
N TYR A 69 12.05 1.97 0.96
CA TYR A 69 11.36 1.39 -0.21
C TYR A 69 9.93 0.95 0.09
N GLU A 70 9.65 0.44 1.30
CA GLU A 70 8.39 -0.27 1.56
C GLU A 70 7.87 0.02 2.97
N CYS A 71 7.37 1.25 3.18
CA CYS A 71 7.17 1.82 4.52
C CYS A 71 5.76 1.65 5.10
N ILE A 72 4.91 0.81 4.49
CA ILE A 72 3.52 0.62 4.92
C ILE A 72 3.34 -0.82 5.48
N PRO A 73 3.39 -1.00 6.82
CA PRO A 73 3.30 -2.32 7.44
C PRO A 73 1.88 -2.83 7.65
N ASN A 74 0.86 -1.98 7.51
CA ASN A 74 -0.54 -2.39 7.62
C ASN A 74 -1.35 -1.80 6.46
N ILE A 75 -1.36 -2.54 5.36
CA ILE A 75 -2.04 -2.16 4.13
C ILE A 75 -3.56 -2.23 4.24
N LEU A 76 -4.14 -3.02 5.15
CA LEU A 76 -5.59 -3.07 5.36
C LEU A 76 -6.09 -1.77 6.01
N MET A 77 -5.42 -1.30 7.06
CA MET A 77 -5.74 0.00 7.68
C MET A 77 -5.59 1.14 6.68
N MET A 78 -4.52 1.11 5.88
CA MET A 78 -4.33 2.08 4.81
C MET A 78 -5.43 1.97 3.75
N ALA A 79 -5.85 0.76 3.37
CA ALA A 79 -6.90 0.55 2.37
C ALA A 79 -8.26 1.10 2.81
N VAL A 80 -8.63 0.89 4.08
CA VAL A 80 -9.86 1.47 4.64
C VAL A 80 -9.80 2.99 4.62
N HIS A 81 -8.69 3.61 5.02
CA HIS A 81 -8.49 5.06 4.93
C HIS A 81 -8.61 5.56 3.48
N LEU A 82 -7.87 4.95 2.56
CA LEU A 82 -7.83 5.34 1.15
C LEU A 82 -9.19 5.21 0.47
N ALA A 83 -9.97 4.18 0.80
CA ALA A 83 -11.34 4.06 0.32
C ALA A 83 -12.18 5.27 0.76
N HIS A 84 -12.06 5.77 1.99
CA HIS A 84 -12.89 6.90 2.45
C HIS A 84 -12.47 8.27 1.87
N VAL A 85 -11.28 8.38 1.27
CA VAL A 85 -10.78 9.61 0.64
C VAL A 85 -10.71 9.53 -0.90
N THR A 86 -11.33 8.50 -1.48
CA THR A 86 -11.50 8.26 -2.92
C THR A 86 -12.92 7.81 -3.22
N GLU A 87 -13.35 7.88 -4.48
CA GLU A 87 -14.74 7.62 -4.88
C GLU A 87 -14.94 6.24 -5.53
N ASN A 88 -14.11 5.87 -6.51
CA ASN A 88 -14.38 4.73 -7.40
C ASN A 88 -13.30 3.65 -7.35
N ILE A 89 -12.03 4.04 -7.23
CA ILE A 89 -10.90 3.12 -7.26
C ILE A 89 -11.00 2.07 -6.15
N LYS A 90 -10.61 0.85 -6.48
CA LYS A 90 -10.42 -0.22 -5.50
C LYS A 90 -9.03 -0.13 -4.88
N ILE A 91 -8.93 -0.47 -3.60
CA ILE A 91 -7.66 -0.46 -2.87
C ILE A 91 -7.27 -1.89 -2.55
N GLY A 92 -6.23 -2.37 -3.22
CA GLY A 92 -5.73 -3.73 -3.11
C GLY A 92 -4.70 -3.89 -2.01
N CYS A 93 -4.92 -4.88 -1.16
CA CYS A 93 -3.94 -5.34 -0.19
C CYS A 93 -3.10 -6.47 -0.82
N GLY A 94 -2.22 -6.11 -1.75
CA GLY A 94 -1.36 -6.99 -2.56
C GLY A 94 0.10 -6.92 -2.10
N PHE A 95 0.45 -7.48 -0.94
CA PHE A 95 -0.26 -8.60 -0.31
C PHE A 95 -0.24 -8.54 1.22
N ASN A 96 -1.26 -9.11 1.87
CA ASN A 96 -1.17 -9.44 3.29
C ASN A 96 -0.20 -10.63 3.46
N ILE A 97 0.79 -10.52 4.35
CA ILE A 97 1.75 -11.61 4.60
C ILE A 97 1.08 -12.66 5.47
N ALA A 98 0.39 -13.62 4.84
CA ALA A 98 -0.53 -14.53 5.52
C ALA A 98 0.05 -15.25 6.76
N PRO A 99 1.34 -15.67 6.79
CA PRO A 99 1.95 -16.26 7.99
C PRO A 99 2.07 -15.30 9.19
N MET A 100 1.99 -13.98 9.00
CA MET A 100 2.08 -12.97 10.06
C MET A 100 0.72 -12.66 10.70
N TRP A 101 -0.38 -13.13 10.11
CA TRP A 101 -1.73 -12.84 10.58
C TRP A 101 -2.35 -14.05 11.30
N HIS A 102 -3.10 -13.80 12.36
CA HIS A 102 -4.05 -14.79 12.84
C HIS A 102 -5.20 -14.91 11.83
N PRO A 103 -5.49 -16.10 11.26
CA PRO A 103 -6.40 -16.22 10.13
C PRO A 103 -7.82 -15.76 10.44
N LEU A 104 -8.31 -16.00 11.67
CA LEU A 104 -9.62 -15.47 12.09
C LEU A 104 -9.65 -13.94 12.12
N ARG A 105 -8.56 -13.31 12.58
CA ARG A 105 -8.47 -11.83 12.65
C ARG A 105 -8.44 -11.24 11.25
N LEU A 106 -7.64 -11.82 10.36
CA LEU A 106 -7.58 -11.38 8.97
C LEU A 106 -8.96 -11.48 8.30
N ALA A 107 -9.70 -12.57 8.53
CA ALA A 107 -11.05 -12.73 7.99
C ALA A 107 -12.05 -11.71 8.57
N GLU A 108 -12.06 -11.51 9.90
CA GLU A 108 -12.93 -10.53 10.57
C GLU A 108 -12.65 -9.10 10.12
N ASP A 109 -11.37 -8.72 10.03
CA ASP A 109 -10.95 -7.38 9.65
C ASP A 109 -11.31 -7.11 8.17
N PHE A 110 -11.12 -8.07 7.25
CA PHE A 110 -11.54 -7.92 5.85
C PHE A 110 -13.06 -7.90 5.67
N ALA A 111 -13.82 -8.70 6.43
CA ALA A 111 -15.28 -8.65 6.40
C ALA A 111 -15.80 -7.28 6.83
N THR A 112 -15.18 -6.67 7.84
CA THR A 112 -15.50 -5.33 8.31
C THR A 112 -15.13 -4.28 7.26
N ALA A 113 -13.93 -4.39 6.67
CA ALA A 113 -13.47 -3.47 5.64
C ALA A 113 -14.35 -3.53 4.37
N ASP A 114 -14.82 -4.70 3.96
CA ASP A 114 -15.72 -4.86 2.81
C ASP A 114 -17.01 -4.04 2.99
N ILE A 115 -17.63 -4.12 4.18
CA ILE A 115 -18.83 -3.34 4.52
C ILE A 115 -18.52 -1.83 4.55
N LEU A 116 -17.45 -1.42 5.25
CA LEU A 116 -17.10 -0.01 5.41
C LEU A 116 -16.74 0.67 4.07
N THR A 117 -16.11 -0.08 3.17
CA THR A 117 -15.63 0.43 1.89
C THR A 117 -16.58 0.17 0.73
N GLN A 118 -17.75 -0.43 0.98
CA GLN A 118 -18.72 -0.84 -0.03
C GLN A 118 -18.09 -1.74 -1.11
N GLY A 119 -17.28 -2.71 -0.67
CA GLY A 119 -16.61 -3.67 -1.55
C GLY A 119 -15.39 -3.15 -2.31
N ARG A 120 -14.79 -2.03 -1.87
CA ARG A 120 -13.61 -1.44 -2.53
C ARG A 120 -12.27 -1.90 -1.97
N THR A 121 -12.22 -2.56 -0.82
CA THR A 121 -10.99 -3.21 -0.32
C THR A 121 -10.80 -4.59 -0.96
N VAL A 122 -9.69 -4.80 -1.68
CA VAL A 122 -9.40 -6.08 -2.36
C VAL A 122 -8.42 -6.92 -1.54
N PHE A 123 -8.81 -8.16 -1.26
CA PHE A 123 -8.01 -9.12 -0.50
C PHE A 123 -6.94 -9.80 -1.37
N GLY A 124 -5.67 -9.53 -1.09
CA GLY A 124 -4.53 -10.24 -1.64
C GLY A 124 -3.70 -10.92 -0.54
N VAL A 125 -3.09 -12.07 -0.86
CA VAL A 125 -2.27 -12.85 0.08
C VAL A 125 -0.88 -13.13 -0.50
N GLY A 126 0.12 -13.06 0.37
CA GLY A 126 1.53 -13.25 0.06
C GLY A 126 2.17 -14.20 1.08
N ARG A 127 3.27 -14.82 0.68
CA ARG A 127 3.94 -15.85 1.49
C ARG A 127 4.94 -15.30 2.52
N GLY A 128 5.39 -14.05 2.33
CA GLY A 128 6.58 -13.48 2.98
C GLY A 128 7.81 -13.49 2.10
#